data_AF-A0A937C9D8-F1
#
_entry.id   AF-A0A937C9D8-F1
#
_cell.length_a   1.000
_cell.length_b   1.000
_cell.length_c   1.000
_cell.angle_alpha   90.00
_cell.angle_beta   90.00
_cell.angle_gamma   90.00
#
_symmetry.space_group_name_H-M   'P 1'
#
loop_
_entity.id
_entity.type
_entity.pdbx_description
1 polymer ?
#
loop_
_entity_poly.entity_id
_entity_poly.type
_entity_poly.pdbx_seq_one_letter_code
_entity_poly.pdbx_strand_id
1 'polypeptide(L)'
;MKTKIMLLAVMLLTGITAMYAQNTKPEWKELKTFHSFMSSTFHPAEEGNFAPLKEKADSLLLAAKSWQAAPIPADFKPAETKAALEKLVVQCTAVKKAVDAKASNEMLMKQITEAHNVFHTIVGECRKTEE
;
A
#
# COMPACT_ATOMS: atom_id res chain seq x y z
N MET A 1 -65.53 5.96 -35.28
CA MET A 1 -64.91 6.40 -36.56
C MET A 1 -63.41 6.40 -36.39
N LYS A 2 -62.69 5.82 -37.36
CA LYS A 2 -61.23 5.69 -37.37
C LYS A 2 -60.63 6.95 -38.00
N THR A 3 -59.60 7.54 -37.38
CA THR A 3 -58.58 8.30 -38.12
C THR A 3 -57.22 8.16 -37.45
N LYS A 4 -56.26 7.64 -38.20
CA LYS A 4 -54.84 7.48 -37.84
C LYS A 4 -54.10 8.78 -38.20
N ILE A 5 -53.27 9.30 -37.31
CA ILE A 5 -52.14 10.20 -37.62
C ILE A 5 -51.05 9.85 -36.58
N MET A 6 -50.12 8.96 -36.91
CA MET A 6 -48.80 9.17 -37.52
C MET A 6 -47.74 9.66 -36.51
N LEU A 7 -46.64 8.90 -36.43
CA LEU A 7 -45.53 8.97 -35.48
C LEU A 7 -44.80 10.31 -35.47
N LEU A 8 -44.25 10.69 -34.30
CA LEU A 8 -42.85 11.12 -34.21
C LEU A 8 -42.30 10.81 -32.81
N ALA A 9 -41.29 9.95 -32.77
CA ALA A 9 -40.47 9.70 -31.60
C ALA A 9 -39.40 10.78 -31.48
N VAL A 10 -39.25 11.38 -30.30
CA VAL A 10 -37.98 11.99 -29.87
C VAL A 10 -37.80 11.65 -28.38
N MET A 11 -37.01 10.61 -28.12
CA MET A 11 -36.31 10.45 -26.85
C MET A 11 -35.31 11.60 -26.73
N LEU A 12 -35.39 12.38 -25.65
CA LEU A 12 -34.24 13.12 -25.13
C LEU A 12 -33.99 12.68 -23.68
N LEU A 13 -33.42 11.48 -23.54
CA LEU A 13 -32.57 11.16 -22.40
C LEU A 13 -31.26 11.93 -22.58
N THR A 14 -31.12 13.10 -21.99
CA THR A 14 -29.80 13.68 -21.77
C THR A 14 -29.36 13.31 -20.37
N GLY A 15 -28.80 12.11 -20.25
CA GLY A 15 -28.04 11.70 -19.09
C GLY A 15 -26.81 12.61 -18.98
N ILE A 16 -26.80 13.51 -18.01
CA ILE A 16 -25.60 14.20 -17.58
C ILE A 16 -24.84 13.20 -16.70
N THR A 17 -24.11 12.29 -17.32
CA THR A 17 -22.99 11.65 -16.62
C THR A 17 -21.86 12.67 -16.63
N ALA A 18 -21.81 13.52 -15.61
CA ALA A 18 -20.60 14.21 -15.27
C ALA A 18 -19.55 13.13 -14.96
N MET A 19 -18.71 12.82 -15.95
CA MET A 19 -17.47 12.11 -15.71
C MET A 19 -16.60 13.04 -14.88
N TYR A 20 -16.72 12.94 -13.55
CA TYR A 20 -15.68 13.42 -12.67
C TYR A 20 -14.45 12.57 -12.97
N ALA A 21 -13.56 13.08 -13.82
CA ALA A 21 -12.17 12.67 -13.77
C ALA A 21 -11.67 13.07 -12.37
N GLN A 22 -11.84 12.17 -11.40
CA GLN A 22 -11.14 12.30 -10.13
C GLN A 22 -9.66 12.36 -10.50
N ASN A 23 -9.03 13.50 -10.23
CA ASN A 23 -7.58 13.65 -10.21
C ASN A 23 -7.03 12.82 -9.03
N THR A 24 -7.23 11.50 -9.04
CA THR A 24 -6.49 10.62 -8.14
C THR A 24 -5.08 10.55 -8.69
N LYS A 25 -4.12 11.06 -7.92
CA LYS A 25 -2.71 10.73 -8.16
C LYS A 25 -2.63 9.20 -8.30
N PRO A 26 -1.90 8.66 -9.29
CA PRO A 26 -1.79 7.22 -9.46
C PRO A 26 -1.36 6.58 -8.15
N GLU A 27 -2.22 5.73 -7.60
CA GLU A 27 -1.98 5.09 -6.32
C GLU A 27 -1.01 3.94 -6.52
N TRP A 28 0.11 3.95 -5.79
CA TRP A 28 1.07 2.85 -5.84
C TRP A 28 0.49 1.65 -5.09
N LYS A 29 -0.08 0.70 -5.85
CA LYS A 29 -0.82 -0.45 -5.29
C LYS A 29 0.04 -1.24 -4.30
N GLU A 30 1.30 -1.47 -4.61
CA GLU A 30 2.21 -2.25 -3.78
C GLU A 30 2.53 -1.56 -2.45
N LEU A 31 2.65 -0.22 -2.45
CA LEU A 31 2.72 0.59 -1.22
C LEU A 31 1.50 0.31 -0.35
N LYS A 32 0.29 0.37 -0.91
CA LYS A 32 -0.95 0.14 -0.15
C LYS A 32 -1.03 -1.28 0.41
N THR A 33 -0.66 -2.28 -0.39
CA THR A 33 -0.61 -3.68 0.06
C THR A 33 0.39 -3.85 1.20
N PHE A 34 1.60 -3.30 1.06
CA PHE A 34 2.59 -3.34 2.13
C PHE A 34 2.09 -2.64 3.39
N HIS A 35 1.53 -1.43 3.26
CA HIS A 35 1.01 -0.67 4.38
C HIS A 35 -0.10 -1.42 5.12
N SER A 36 -0.98 -2.14 4.41
CA SER A 36 -2.02 -2.97 5.05
C SER A 36 -1.41 -4.05 5.96
N PHE A 37 -0.39 -4.78 5.48
CA PHE A 37 0.29 -5.78 6.31
C PHE A 37 1.07 -5.13 7.45
N MET A 38 1.80 -4.04 7.19
CA MET A 38 2.55 -3.30 8.21
C MET A 38 1.60 -2.83 9.32
N SER A 39 0.51 -2.15 8.99
CA SER A 39 -0.48 -1.65 9.95
C SER A 39 -1.12 -2.78 10.77
N SER A 40 -1.50 -3.89 10.12
CA SER A 40 -2.10 -5.06 10.79
C SER A 40 -1.14 -5.88 11.66
N THR A 41 0.16 -5.59 11.62
CA THR A 41 1.19 -6.32 12.38
C THR A 41 1.90 -5.44 13.39
N PHE A 42 2.23 -4.20 13.03
CA PHE A 42 2.89 -3.21 13.87
C PHE A 42 1.98 -2.69 14.99
N HIS A 43 0.79 -2.13 14.68
CA HIS A 43 -0.05 -1.53 15.72
C HIS A 43 -0.50 -2.52 16.80
N PRO A 44 -0.91 -3.76 16.47
CA PRO A 44 -1.17 -4.75 17.51
C PRO A 44 0.07 -5.05 18.37
N ALA A 45 1.27 -5.03 17.78
CA ALA A 45 2.50 -5.24 18.53
C ALA A 45 2.77 -4.07 19.50
N GLU A 46 2.41 -2.83 19.16
CA GLU A 46 2.52 -1.65 20.06
C GLU A 46 1.71 -1.85 21.34
N GLU A 47 0.60 -2.58 21.23
CA GLU A 47 -0.28 -2.95 22.34
C GLU A 47 0.11 -4.29 23.01
N GLY A 48 1.23 -4.89 22.61
CA GLY A 48 1.74 -6.16 23.16
C GLY A 48 1.17 -7.43 22.51
N ASN A 49 0.30 -7.31 21.50
CA ASN A 49 -0.24 -8.43 20.75
C ASN A 49 0.63 -8.77 19.52
N PHE A 50 1.57 -9.71 19.69
CA PHE A 50 2.46 -10.18 18.63
C PHE A 50 1.89 -11.33 17.78
N ALA A 51 0.67 -11.80 18.06
CA ALA A 51 0.10 -12.91 17.30
C ALA A 51 -0.06 -12.56 15.80
N PRO A 52 -0.56 -11.38 15.40
CA PRO A 52 -0.66 -11.00 14.00
C PRO A 52 0.70 -10.94 13.30
N LEU A 53 1.73 -10.38 13.95
CA LEU A 53 3.08 -10.33 13.41
C LEU A 53 3.64 -11.73 13.14
N LYS A 54 3.47 -12.65 14.10
CA LYS A 54 3.94 -14.04 13.97
C LYS A 54 3.23 -14.79 12.84
N GLU A 55 1.94 -14.55 12.67
CA GLU A 55 1.13 -15.20 11.61
C GLU A 55 1.43 -14.62 10.22
N LYS A 56 1.72 -13.31 10.11
CA LYS A 56 1.76 -12.59 8.83
C LYS A 56 3.16 -12.16 8.37
N ALA A 57 4.22 -12.57 9.07
CA ALA A 57 5.60 -12.20 8.72
C ALA A 57 6.00 -12.62 7.30
N ASP A 58 5.52 -13.78 6.81
CA ASP A 58 5.70 -14.20 5.42
C ASP A 58 5.06 -13.22 4.43
N SER A 59 3.80 -12.87 4.67
CA SER A 59 3.05 -11.93 3.82
C SER A 59 3.65 -10.53 3.83
N LEU A 60 4.13 -10.06 4.99
CA LEU A 60 4.82 -8.77 5.12
C LEU A 60 6.10 -8.75 4.26
N LEU A 61 6.91 -9.81 4.33
CA LEU A 61 8.13 -9.93 3.51
C LEU A 61 7.80 -10.04 2.01
N LEU A 62 6.79 -10.82 1.64
CA LEU A 62 6.38 -10.96 0.24
C LEU A 62 5.87 -9.64 -0.33
N ALA A 63 5.11 -8.87 0.47
CA ALA A 63 4.66 -7.53 0.08
C ALA A 63 5.84 -6.57 -0.12
N ALA A 64 6.84 -6.59 0.77
CA ALA A 64 8.05 -5.76 0.62
C ALA A 64 8.81 -6.08 -0.67
N LYS A 65 8.99 -7.37 -0.97
CA LYS A 65 9.65 -7.83 -2.21
C LYS A 65 8.86 -7.45 -3.46
N SER A 66 7.53 -7.57 -3.40
CA SER A 66 6.65 -7.17 -4.49
C SER A 66 6.73 -5.66 -4.74
N TRP A 67 6.78 -4.87 -3.68
CA TRP A 67 6.93 -3.42 -3.77
C TRP A 67 8.29 -3.01 -4.32
N GLN A 68 9.37 -3.67 -3.90
CA GLN A 68 10.70 -3.46 -4.46
C GLN A 68 10.78 -3.70 -5.97
N ALA A 69 10.05 -4.70 -6.47
CA ALA A 69 10.02 -5.06 -7.89
C ALA A 69 9.12 -4.14 -8.75
N ALA A 70 8.26 -3.34 -8.11
CA ALA A 70 7.31 -2.49 -8.81
C ALA A 70 8.00 -1.25 -9.43
N PRO A 71 7.48 -0.73 -10.56
CA PRO A 71 7.99 0.51 -11.13
C PRO A 71 7.78 1.69 -10.16
N ILE A 72 8.84 2.45 -9.91
CA ILE A 72 8.81 3.61 -9.03
C ILE A 72 8.02 4.75 -9.71
N PRO A 73 6.95 5.28 -9.09
CA PRO A 73 6.17 6.38 -9.66
C PRO A 73 6.96 7.69 -9.78
N ALA A 74 6.54 8.56 -10.70
CA ALA A 74 7.28 9.76 -11.07
C ALA A 74 7.40 10.80 -9.93
N ASP A 75 6.50 10.77 -8.95
CA ASP A 75 6.49 11.62 -7.75
C ASP A 75 7.52 11.21 -6.69
N PHE A 76 8.23 10.10 -6.89
CA PHE A 76 9.31 9.64 -6.02
C PHE A 76 10.70 9.89 -6.63
N LYS A 77 11.69 10.07 -5.77
CA LYS A 77 13.12 10.17 -6.09
C LYS A 77 13.66 8.75 -6.37
N PRO A 78 14.02 8.39 -7.61
CA PRO A 78 14.21 6.98 -7.96
C PRO A 78 15.35 6.26 -7.22
N ALA A 79 16.49 6.93 -7.02
CA ALA A 79 17.66 6.31 -6.40
C ALA A 79 17.45 6.05 -4.91
N GLU A 80 16.92 7.04 -4.21
CA GLU A 80 16.59 7.02 -2.78
C GLU A 80 15.49 6.01 -2.50
N THR A 81 14.44 6.00 -3.33
CA THR A 81 13.34 5.03 -3.20
C THR A 81 13.84 3.60 -3.41
N LYS A 82 14.70 3.37 -4.40
CA LYS A 82 15.30 2.04 -4.64
C LYS A 82 16.11 1.57 -3.43
N ALA A 83 16.98 2.43 -2.91
CA ALA A 83 17.80 2.10 -1.73
C ALA A 83 16.93 1.86 -0.48
N ALA A 84 15.88 2.64 -0.28
CA ALA A 84 14.95 2.47 0.84
C ALA A 84 14.13 1.18 0.72
N LEU A 85 13.70 0.79 -0.48
CA LEU A 85 13.01 -0.49 -0.73
C LEU A 85 13.94 -1.69 -0.50
N GLU A 86 15.20 -1.61 -0.91
CA GLU A 86 16.22 -2.62 -0.58
C GLU A 86 16.38 -2.78 0.94
N LYS A 87 16.50 -1.67 1.67
CA LYS A 87 16.56 -1.67 3.14
C LYS A 87 15.29 -2.25 3.76
N LEU A 88 14.12 -1.93 3.22
CA LEU A 88 12.84 -2.46 3.70
C LEU A 88 12.78 -3.98 3.59
N VAL A 89 13.21 -4.54 2.46
CA VAL A 89 13.25 -5.99 2.25
C VAL A 89 14.22 -6.66 3.23
N VAL A 90 15.38 -6.05 3.50
CA VAL A 90 16.32 -6.54 4.53
C VAL A 90 15.66 -6.57 5.90
N GLN A 91 14.97 -5.49 6.29
CA GLN A 91 14.30 -5.40 7.59
C GLN A 91 13.14 -6.38 7.74
N CYS A 92 12.27 -6.51 6.72
CA CYS A 92 11.22 -7.53 6.73
C CYS A 92 11.79 -8.97 6.75
N THR A 93 12.95 -9.19 6.14
CA THR A 93 13.65 -10.49 6.21
C THR A 93 14.14 -10.76 7.63
N ALA A 94 14.67 -9.75 8.33
CA ALA A 94 15.07 -9.87 9.73
C ALA A 94 13.87 -10.22 10.62
N VAL A 95 12.75 -9.50 10.47
CA VAL A 95 11.49 -9.77 11.18
C VAL A 95 11.06 -11.22 10.98
N LYS A 96 11.03 -11.71 9.73
CA LYS A 96 10.65 -13.10 9.44
C LYS A 96 11.58 -14.11 10.11
N LYS A 97 12.89 -13.89 10.01
CA LYS A 97 13.88 -14.75 10.68
C LYS A 97 13.71 -14.76 12.21
N ALA A 98 13.40 -13.62 12.82
CA ALA A 98 13.16 -13.54 14.26
C ALA A 98 11.87 -14.26 14.67
N VAL A 99 10.82 -14.19 13.86
CA VAL A 99 9.58 -14.98 14.06
C VAL A 99 9.88 -16.47 14.00
N ASP A 100 10.60 -16.92 12.97
CA ASP A 100 10.96 -18.34 12.79
C ASP A 100 11.84 -18.87 13.92
N ALA A 101 12.74 -18.02 14.41
CA ALA A 101 13.60 -18.31 15.56
C ALA A 101 12.88 -18.20 16.91
N LYS A 102 11.58 -17.88 16.94
CA LYS A 102 10.78 -17.67 18.16
C LYS A 102 11.43 -16.65 19.11
N ALA A 103 11.95 -15.55 18.55
CA ALA A 103 12.59 -14.49 19.31
C ALA A 103 11.65 -13.85 20.33
N SER A 104 12.23 -13.13 21.30
CA SER A 104 11.47 -12.39 22.31
C SER A 104 10.60 -11.31 21.66
N ASN A 105 9.49 -10.97 22.33
CA ASN A 105 8.61 -9.89 21.89
C ASN A 105 9.35 -8.55 21.82
N GLU A 106 10.34 -8.30 22.69
CA GLU A 106 11.21 -7.12 22.63
C GLU A 106 12.01 -7.07 21.32
N MET A 107 12.61 -8.18 20.91
CA MET A 107 13.34 -8.27 19.64
C MET A 107 12.40 -8.09 18.45
N LEU A 108 11.23 -8.72 18.49
CA LEU A 108 10.23 -8.59 17.44
C LEU A 108 9.75 -7.14 17.30
N MET A 109 9.47 -6.47 18.42
CA MET A 109 9.10 -5.06 18.48
C MET A 109 10.18 -4.18 17.84
N LYS A 110 11.43 -4.33 18.28
CA LYS A 110 12.55 -3.56 17.73
C LYS A 110 12.62 -3.69 16.20
N GLN A 111 12.57 -4.92 15.68
CA GLN A 111 12.71 -5.15 14.25
C GLN A 111 11.50 -4.67 13.43
N ILE A 112 10.27 -4.84 13.91
CA ILE A 112 9.10 -4.34 13.19
C ILE A 112 9.06 -2.81 13.20
N THR A 113 9.51 -2.15 14.28
CA THR A 113 9.69 -0.70 14.33
C THR A 113 10.73 -0.21 13.33
N GLU A 114 11.86 -0.92 13.18
CA GLU A 114 12.86 -0.58 12.18
C GLU A 114 12.29 -0.68 10.75
N ALA A 115 11.49 -1.71 10.44
CA ALA A 115 10.81 -1.83 9.16
C ALA A 115 9.77 -0.71 8.95
N HIS A 116 9.00 -0.37 9.98
CA HIS A 116 8.02 0.71 9.97
C HIS A 116 8.66 2.08 9.71
N ASN A 117 9.81 2.36 10.32
CA ASN A 117 10.54 3.61 10.09
C ASN A 117 11.03 3.73 8.64
N VAL A 118 11.51 2.63 8.04
CA VAL A 118 11.89 2.63 6.61
C VAL A 118 10.69 2.88 5.71
N PHE A 119 9.51 2.33 6.03
CA PHE A 119 8.28 2.67 5.33
C PHE A 119 8.00 4.18 5.36
N HIS A 120 8.13 4.83 6.51
CA HIS A 120 7.98 6.29 6.61
C HIS A 120 9.00 7.08 5.79
N THR A 121 10.26 6.63 5.72
CA THR A 121 11.26 7.22 4.81
C THR A 121 10.81 7.13 3.35
N ILE A 122 10.23 6.00 2.94
CA ILE A 122 9.75 5.84 1.55
C ILE A 122 8.58 6.78 1.28
N VAL A 123 7.56 6.79 2.15
CA VAL A 123 6.33 7.57 1.87
C VAL A 123 6.44 9.07 2.18
N GLY A 124 7.50 9.49 2.89
CA GLY A 124 7.84 10.89 3.17
C GLY A 124 9.07 11.35 2.38
N GLU A 125 10.26 11.08 2.90
CA GLU A 125 11.54 11.65 2.40
C GLU A 125 11.86 11.30 0.94
N CYS A 126 11.40 10.15 0.46
CA CYS A 126 11.63 9.74 -0.94
C CYS A 126 10.68 10.43 -1.93
N ARG A 127 9.68 11.20 -1.49
CA ARG A 127 8.85 12.01 -2.39
C ARG A 127 9.62 13.22 -2.92
N LYS A 128 9.34 13.63 -4.16
CA LYS A 128 9.93 14.82 -4.81
C LYS A 128 9.30 16.13 -4.35
N THR A 129 8.06 16.08 -3.90
CA THR A 129 7.34 17.21 -3.32
C THR A 129 6.94 16.83 -1.91
N GLU A 130 7.18 17.74 -0.97
CA GLU A 130 6.56 17.66 0.36
C GLU A 130 5.04 17.79 0.16
N GLU A 131 4.26 16.85 0.71
CA GLU A 131 2.85 17.11 1.01
C GLU A 131 2.77 17.84 2.36
#